data_AF-A0A176S690-F1
#
_entry.id   AF-A0A176S690-F1
#
_cell.length_a   1.000
_cell.length_b   1.000
_cell.length_c   1.000
_cell.angle_alpha   90.00
_cell.angle_beta   90.00
_cell.angle_gamma   90.00
#
_symmetry.space_group_name_H-M   'P 1'
#
loop_
_entity.id
_entity.type
_entity.pdbx_description
1 polymer ?
#
loop_
_entity_poly.entity_id
_entity_poly.type
_entity_poly.pdbx_seq_one_letter_code
_entity_poly.pdbx_strand_id
1 'polypeptide(L)'
;MKGADNSIGKLLELSFKHHPHKKLIIKLEIDINPPAGSTTEMKFLDFPLDFPIEIQDMSSNLASKSHTLLCRSHLKGRYWYDFLWYIKREIVPNFHLLTNALEQQGAWAGQAIEVTPRWYIEKLESQIKSINWEAAKKDVAPFLRIGEKKTLALWSTDFFIEKLEKLKNTLFNYQ
;
A
#
# COMPACT_ATOMS: atom_id res chain seq x y z
N MET A 1 -27.53 -30.59 -17.76
CA MET A 1 -27.23 -29.20 -17.39
C MET A 1 -25.96 -29.18 -16.52
N LYS A 2 -24.80 -28.92 -17.12
CA LYS A 2 -23.56 -28.64 -16.37
C LYS A 2 -23.32 -27.13 -16.50
N GLY A 3 -23.33 -26.42 -15.38
CA GLY A 3 -23.10 -24.97 -15.39
C GLY A 3 -21.72 -24.68 -15.95
N ALA A 4 -21.67 -23.88 -17.02
CA ALA A 4 -20.42 -23.36 -17.54
C ALA A 4 -19.80 -22.47 -16.46
N ASP A 5 -18.66 -22.90 -15.93
CA ASP A 5 -17.80 -22.06 -15.08
C ASP A 5 -17.24 -20.93 -15.97
N ASN A 6 -17.83 -19.75 -15.84
CA ASN A 6 -17.54 -18.52 -16.59
C ASN A 6 -16.45 -17.66 -15.92
N SER A 7 -15.53 -18.27 -15.17
CA SER A 7 -14.47 -17.52 -14.50
C SER A 7 -13.46 -16.93 -15.48
N ILE A 8 -13.12 -15.64 -15.29
CA ILE A 8 -12.01 -14.93 -15.98
C ILE A 8 -10.70 -15.73 -15.95
N GLY A 9 -10.52 -16.59 -14.93
CA GLY A 9 -9.33 -17.44 -14.80
C GLY A 9 -9.10 -18.38 -15.99
N LYS A 10 -10.13 -18.74 -16.76
CA LYS A 10 -9.99 -19.54 -18.00
C LYS A 10 -9.42 -18.76 -19.18
N LEU A 11 -9.45 -17.43 -19.13
CA LEU A 11 -8.81 -16.56 -20.12
C LEU A 11 -7.30 -16.46 -19.91
N LEU A 12 -6.79 -16.91 -18.76
CA LEU A 12 -5.37 -16.88 -18.42
C LEU A 12 -4.71 -18.22 -18.77
N GLU A 13 -3.98 -18.26 -19.88
CA GLU A 13 -3.11 -19.40 -20.20
C GLU A 13 -1.82 -19.33 -19.36
N LEU A 14 -1.85 -19.95 -18.17
CA LEU A 14 -0.69 -20.01 -17.26
C LEU A 14 0.10 -21.32 -17.43
N SER A 15 0.58 -21.60 -18.64
CA SER A 15 1.40 -22.77 -18.95
C SER A 15 2.89 -22.49 -18.77
N PHE A 16 3.39 -22.61 -17.54
CA PHE A 16 4.81 -22.45 -17.23
C PHE A 16 5.41 -23.72 -16.62
N LYS A 17 6.70 -23.97 -16.88
CA LYS A 17 7.44 -25.03 -16.18
C LYS A 17 7.41 -24.75 -14.67
N HIS A 18 6.69 -25.58 -13.93
CA HIS A 18 6.60 -25.49 -12.48
C HIS A 18 7.37 -26.64 -11.83
N HIS A 19 7.93 -26.39 -10.65
CA HIS A 19 8.47 -27.49 -9.84
C HIS A 19 7.31 -28.32 -9.28
N PRO A 20 7.26 -29.64 -9.51
CA PRO A 20 6.11 -30.49 -9.17
C PRO A 20 5.74 -30.49 -7.68
N HIS A 21 6.66 -30.09 -6.79
CA HIS A 21 6.47 -30.04 -5.34
C HIS A 21 6.31 -28.62 -4.78
N LYS A 22 6.24 -27.57 -5.62
CA LYS A 22 6.03 -26.18 -5.18
C LYS A 22 4.74 -25.64 -5.76
N LYS A 23 3.73 -25.46 -4.90
CA LYS A 23 2.47 -24.82 -5.27
C LYS A 23 2.64 -23.30 -5.29
N LEU A 24 2.45 -22.68 -6.45
CA LEU A 24 2.29 -21.24 -6.60
C LEU A 24 0.79 -20.92 -6.65
N ILE A 25 0.32 -20.00 -5.81
CA ILE A 25 -1.06 -19.50 -5.83
C ILE A 25 -1.02 -18.05 -6.27
N ILE A 26 -1.69 -17.75 -7.39
CA ILE A 26 -1.86 -16.39 -7.90
C ILE A 26 -3.27 -15.94 -7.57
N LYS A 27 -3.41 -14.84 -6.82
CA LYS A 27 -4.69 -14.22 -6.51
C LYS A 27 -4.82 -12.97 -7.38
N LEU A 28 -5.83 -12.95 -8.26
CA LEU A 28 -6.18 -11.79 -9.07
C LEU A 28 -7.39 -11.10 -8.45
N GLU A 29 -7.28 -9.80 -8.21
CA GLU A 29 -8.35 -8.95 -7.69
C GLU A 29 -8.57 -7.80 -8.68
N ILE A 30 -9.83 -7.47 -8.95
CA ILE A 30 -10.23 -6.36 -9.83
C ILE A 30 -11.16 -5.47 -9.02
N ASP A 31 -10.80 -4.20 -8.89
CA ASP A 31 -11.69 -3.18 -8.33
C ASP A 31 -12.57 -2.61 -9.44
N ILE A 32 -13.89 -2.79 -9.31
CA ILE A 32 -14.88 -2.32 -10.29
C ILE A 32 -15.47 -0.95 -9.93
N ASN A 33 -15.10 -0.40 -8.77
CA ASN A 33 -15.52 0.92 -8.33
C ASN A 33 -14.35 1.63 -7.62
N PRO A 34 -13.23 1.88 -8.33
CA PRO A 34 -12.06 2.48 -7.71
C PRO A 34 -12.32 3.96 -7.35
N PRO A 35 -11.72 4.47 -6.26
CA PRO A 35 -11.81 5.90 -5.94
C PRO A 35 -11.15 6.74 -7.04
N ALA A 36 -11.79 7.86 -7.36
CA ALA A 36 -11.33 8.77 -8.40
C ALA A 36 -10.00 9.45 -8.03
N GLY A 37 -9.28 9.96 -9.03
CA GLY A 37 -8.07 10.77 -8.84
C GLY A 37 -6.75 10.00 -8.89
N SER A 38 -6.79 8.69 -9.12
CA SER A 38 -5.58 7.91 -9.39
C SER A 38 -4.93 8.32 -10.70
N THR A 39 -3.61 8.42 -10.70
CA THR A 39 -2.77 8.67 -11.86
C THR A 39 -1.96 7.42 -12.21
N THR A 40 -1.58 7.30 -13.48
CA THR A 40 -0.84 6.17 -14.02
C THR A 40 0.45 6.64 -14.71
N GLU A 41 1.39 5.71 -14.85
CA GLU A 41 2.58 5.88 -15.66
C GLU A 41 2.80 4.64 -16.54
N MET A 42 3.31 4.87 -17.75
CA MET A 42 3.73 3.80 -18.65
C MET A 42 5.16 3.37 -18.31
N LYS A 43 5.36 2.06 -18.14
CA LYS A 43 6.68 1.43 -18.06
C LYS A 43 6.84 0.43 -19.19
N PHE A 44 8.07 0.18 -19.58
CA PHE A 44 8.42 -0.89 -20.51
C PHE A 44 9.20 -1.94 -19.72
N LEU A 45 8.73 -3.20 -19.76
CA LEU A 45 9.41 -4.35 -19.19
C LEU A 45 10.04 -5.16 -20.31
N ASP A 46 11.17 -5.80 -20.03
CA ASP A 46 12.00 -6.53 -21.00
C ASP A 46 11.98 -8.06 -20.79
N PHE A 47 11.18 -8.56 -19.84
CA PHE A 47 11.04 -9.97 -19.54
C PHE A 47 9.58 -10.40 -19.44
N PRO A 48 9.15 -11.48 -20.13
CA PRO A 48 9.95 -12.39 -20.97
C PRO A 48 10.25 -11.87 -22.40
N LEU A 49 9.60 -10.78 -22.80
CA LEU A 49 9.79 -10.02 -24.04
C LEU A 49 9.59 -8.53 -23.73
N ASP A 50 9.93 -7.62 -24.64
CA ASP A 50 9.61 -6.20 -24.48
C ASP A 50 8.11 -5.97 -24.56
N PHE A 51 7.50 -5.42 -23.51
CA PHE A 51 6.11 -4.99 -23.53
C PHE A 51 5.85 -3.76 -22.67
N PRO A 52 4.91 -2.89 -23.07
CA PRO A 52 4.45 -1.79 -22.24
C PRO A 52 3.49 -2.28 -21.16
N ILE A 53 3.56 -1.66 -19.99
CA ILE A 53 2.60 -1.82 -18.90
C ILE A 53 2.22 -0.45 -18.36
N GLU A 54 0.92 -0.20 -18.25
CA GLU A 54 0.39 0.95 -17.51
C GLU A 54 0.26 0.55 -16.04
N ILE A 55 0.92 1.29 -15.15
CA ILE A 55 0.87 1.05 -13.71
C ILE A 55 0.39 2.30 -12.98
N GLN A 56 -0.23 2.13 -11.82
CA GLN A 56 -0.51 3.26 -10.93
C GLN A 56 0.82 3.90 -10.50
N ASP A 57 0.87 5.24 -10.48
CA ASP A 57 2.08 5.95 -10.08
C ASP A 57 2.37 5.86 -8.58
N MET A 58 3.57 6.25 -8.16
CA MET A 58 4.01 6.10 -6.77
C MET A 58 3.21 6.95 -5.78
N SER A 59 2.75 8.13 -6.20
CA SER A 59 1.97 9.03 -5.35
C SER A 59 0.57 8.48 -5.08
N SER A 60 -0.07 7.93 -6.11
CA SER A 60 -1.37 7.28 -6.01
C SER A 60 -1.31 5.96 -5.26
N ASN A 61 -0.26 5.15 -5.49
CA ASN A 61 -0.02 3.95 -4.68
C ASN A 61 0.12 4.29 -3.19
N LEU A 62 0.89 5.34 -2.85
CA LEU A 62 1.04 5.78 -1.47
C LEU A 62 -0.31 6.24 -0.91
N ALA A 63 -1.14 6.98 -1.65
CA ALA A 63 -2.48 7.36 -1.21
C ALA A 63 -3.36 6.14 -0.86
N SER A 64 -3.36 5.08 -1.67
CA SER A 64 -4.08 3.83 -1.35
C SER A 64 -3.52 3.14 -0.10
N LYS A 65 -2.20 3.19 0.12
CA LYS A 65 -1.57 2.70 1.36
C LYS A 65 -1.96 3.56 2.56
N SER A 66 -2.00 4.88 2.40
CA SER A 66 -2.43 5.83 3.43
C SER A 66 -3.87 5.57 3.86
N HIS A 67 -4.78 5.36 2.90
CA HIS A 67 -6.15 4.95 3.21
C HIS A 67 -6.18 3.67 4.05
N THR A 68 -5.37 2.67 3.67
CA THR A 68 -5.24 1.43 4.43
C THR A 68 -4.74 1.65 5.87
N LEU A 69 -3.73 2.49 6.06
CA LEU A 69 -3.17 2.83 7.38
C LEU A 69 -4.17 3.57 8.27
N LEU A 70 -5.02 4.41 7.67
CA LEU A 70 -5.97 5.25 8.39
C LEU A 70 -7.29 4.52 8.68
N CYS A 71 -7.77 3.66 7.78
CA CYS A 71 -9.13 3.10 7.83
C CYS A 71 -9.24 1.67 8.35
N ARG A 72 -8.17 0.86 8.33
CA ARG A 72 -8.30 -0.56 8.71
C ARG A 72 -8.35 -0.73 10.22
N SER A 73 -9.29 -1.56 10.67
CA SER A 73 -9.47 -1.90 12.09
C SER A 73 -8.44 -2.89 12.65
N HIS A 74 -7.68 -3.57 11.79
CA HIS A 74 -6.75 -4.64 12.18
C HIS A 74 -5.33 -4.35 11.69
N LEU A 75 -4.39 -4.44 12.64
CA LEU A 75 -2.98 -4.15 12.45
C LEU A 75 -2.32 -5.15 11.48
N LYS A 76 -1.62 -4.62 10.48
CA LYS A 76 -0.75 -5.37 9.57
C LYS A 76 0.59 -4.67 9.45
N GLY A 77 1.64 -5.30 9.95
CA GLY A 77 3.00 -4.78 9.95
C GLY A 77 3.51 -4.51 8.53
N ARG A 78 3.09 -5.31 7.54
CA ARG A 78 3.46 -5.10 6.14
C ARG A 78 3.13 -3.69 5.62
N TYR A 79 1.99 -3.11 6.01
CA TYR A 79 1.64 -1.76 5.56
C TYR A 79 2.57 -0.69 6.11
N TRP A 80 3.06 -0.88 7.34
CA TRP A 80 4.06 -0.02 7.95
C TRP A 80 5.45 -0.21 7.33
N TYR A 81 5.78 -1.42 6.87
CA TYR A 81 6.99 -1.63 6.07
C TYR A 81 6.92 -0.90 4.73
N ASP A 82 5.79 -0.98 4.02
CA ASP A 82 5.56 -0.24 2.77
C ASP A 82 5.68 1.28 3.02
N PHE A 83 5.06 1.78 4.09
CA PHE A 83 5.17 3.19 4.49
C PHE A 83 6.63 3.65 4.61
N LEU A 84 7.47 2.90 5.34
CA LEU A 84 8.91 3.21 5.45
C LEU A 84 9.61 3.27 4.08
N TRP A 85 9.23 2.35 3.18
CA TRP A 85 9.80 2.29 1.83
C TRP A 85 9.47 3.52 0.99
N TYR A 86 8.26 4.07 1.12
CA TYR A 86 7.84 5.32 0.48
C TYR A 86 8.54 6.53 1.10
N ILE A 87 8.58 6.63 2.43
CA ILE A 87 9.23 7.75 3.13
C ILE A 87 10.73 7.84 2.79
N LYS A 88 11.40 6.69 2.66
CA LYS A 88 12.82 6.66 2.24
C LYS A 88 13.04 7.32 0.87
N ARG A 89 12.05 7.27 -0.01
CA ARG A 89 12.07 7.82 -1.38
C ARG A 89 11.46 9.21 -1.50
N GLU A 90 11.04 9.80 -0.38
CA GLU A 90 10.51 11.16 -0.34
C GLU A 90 9.26 11.30 -1.24
N ILE A 91 8.48 10.23 -1.34
CA ILE A 91 7.22 10.23 -2.07
C ILE A 91 6.15 10.87 -1.19
N VAL A 92 5.41 11.81 -1.78
CA VAL A 92 4.20 12.41 -1.18
C VAL A 92 2.94 11.73 -1.72
N PRO A 93 1.91 11.50 -0.88
CA PRO A 93 0.67 10.89 -1.33
C PRO A 93 -0.13 11.82 -2.24
N ASN A 94 -0.87 11.24 -3.18
CA ASN A 94 -1.88 11.94 -3.94
C ASN A 94 -3.08 12.24 -3.02
N PHE A 95 -3.16 13.46 -2.49
CA PHE A 95 -4.22 13.83 -1.55
C PHE A 95 -5.61 13.89 -2.17
N HIS A 96 -5.71 14.15 -3.48
CA HIS A 96 -7.00 14.11 -4.17
C HIS A 96 -7.56 12.68 -4.19
N LEU A 97 -6.73 11.69 -4.56
CA LEU A 97 -7.10 10.28 -4.49
C LEU A 97 -7.43 9.84 -3.05
N LEU A 98 -6.59 10.23 -2.07
CA LEU A 98 -6.82 9.87 -0.67
C LEU A 98 -8.15 10.46 -0.15
N THR A 99 -8.48 11.69 -0.50
CA THR A 99 -9.76 12.34 -0.16
C THR A 99 -10.93 11.53 -0.70
N ASN A 100 -10.92 11.20 -2.00
CA ASN A 100 -11.98 10.42 -2.63
C ASN A 100 -12.10 9.02 -2.01
N ALA A 101 -10.98 8.37 -1.69
CA ALA A 101 -10.97 7.04 -1.06
C ALA A 101 -11.57 7.05 0.36
N LEU A 102 -11.29 8.09 1.16
CA LEU A 102 -11.84 8.25 2.51
C LEU A 102 -13.34 8.54 2.49
N GLU A 103 -13.78 9.36 1.54
CA GLU A 103 -15.20 9.67 1.34
C GLU A 103 -16.00 8.44 0.89
N GLN A 104 -15.40 7.63 0.02
CA GLN A 104 -16.03 6.42 -0.51
C GLN A 104 -16.13 5.28 0.53
N GLN A 105 -15.11 5.10 1.38
CA GLN A 105 -15.05 3.95 2.29
C GLN A 105 -14.17 4.18 3.53
N GLY A 106 -14.50 3.47 4.61
CA GLY A 106 -13.73 3.48 5.86
C GLY A 106 -14.39 4.31 6.95
N ALA A 107 -13.61 4.70 7.96
CA ALA A 107 -14.11 5.40 9.15
C ALA A 107 -14.67 6.81 8.86
N TRP A 108 -14.38 7.35 7.68
CA TRP A 108 -14.74 8.70 7.26
C TRP A 108 -15.71 8.74 6.07
N ALA A 109 -16.30 7.60 5.70
CA ALA A 109 -17.22 7.54 4.57
C ALA A 109 -18.40 8.51 4.78
N GLY A 110 -18.70 9.33 3.76
CA GLY A 110 -19.78 10.32 3.79
C GLY A 110 -19.51 11.59 4.61
N GLN A 111 -18.29 11.81 5.10
CA GLN A 111 -17.97 12.93 6.01
C GLN A 111 -17.38 14.17 5.31
N ALA A 112 -17.24 14.15 3.99
CA ALA A 112 -16.74 15.24 3.14
C ALA A 112 -15.43 15.86 3.67
N ILE A 113 -14.46 15.01 4.01
CA ILE A 113 -13.18 15.46 4.59
C ILE A 113 -12.25 15.96 3.51
N GLU A 114 -11.77 17.19 3.66
CA GLU A 114 -10.66 17.69 2.87
C GLU A 114 -9.32 17.25 3.47
N VAL A 115 -8.59 16.39 2.75
CA VAL A 115 -7.29 15.90 3.21
C VAL A 115 -6.20 16.93 2.93
N THR A 116 -5.82 17.67 3.97
CA THR A 116 -4.64 18.56 3.94
C THR A 116 -3.39 17.83 4.44
N PRO A 117 -2.16 18.30 4.09
CA PRO A 117 -0.93 17.75 4.64
C PRO A 117 -0.92 17.71 6.17
N ARG A 118 -1.43 18.78 6.81
CA ARG A 118 -1.52 18.87 8.27
C ARG A 118 -2.46 17.81 8.85
N TRP A 119 -3.68 17.70 8.30
CA TRP A 119 -4.64 16.68 8.73
C TRP A 119 -4.05 15.28 8.60
N TYR A 120 -3.37 15.01 7.49
CA TYR A 120 -2.77 13.71 7.22
C TYR A 120 -1.69 13.33 8.23
N ILE A 121 -0.78 14.26 8.55
CA ILE A 121 0.25 14.05 9.58
C ILE A 121 -0.39 13.81 10.95
N GLU A 122 -1.37 14.63 11.35
CA GLU A 122 -2.06 14.48 12.64
C GLU A 122 -2.76 13.11 12.78
N LYS A 123 -3.42 12.63 11.73
CA LYS A 123 -4.07 11.31 11.75
C LYS A 123 -3.09 10.15 11.75
N LEU A 124 -2.00 10.22 10.97
CA LEU A 124 -0.96 9.21 11.02
C LEU A 124 -0.25 9.16 12.38
N GLU A 125 0.00 10.32 12.99
CA GLU A 125 0.61 10.40 14.32
C GLU A 125 -0.26 9.67 15.36
N SER A 126 -1.58 9.92 15.33
CA SER A 126 -2.53 9.23 16.20
C SER A 126 -2.53 7.72 15.96
N GLN A 127 -2.48 7.26 14.71
CA GLN A 127 -2.35 5.83 14.39
C GLN A 127 -1.06 5.24 14.95
N ILE A 128 0.09 5.88 14.68
CA ILE A 128 1.43 5.44 15.14
C ILE A 128 1.47 5.26 16.66
N LYS A 129 0.90 6.20 17.42
CA LYS A 129 0.86 6.15 18.89
C LYS A 129 -0.03 5.03 19.44
N SER A 130 -1.03 4.59 18.67
CA SER A 130 -1.98 3.54 19.10
C SER A 130 -1.48 2.11 18.86
N ILE A 131 -0.42 1.93 18.07
CA ILE A 131 -0.01 0.62 17.56
C ILE A 131 0.78 -0.19 18.59
N ASN A 132 0.43 -1.46 18.71
CA ASN A 132 1.29 -2.47 19.32
C ASN A 132 2.40 -2.89 18.33
N TRP A 133 3.56 -2.25 18.44
CA TRP A 133 4.68 -2.49 17.53
C TRP A 133 5.25 -3.92 17.60
N GLU A 134 5.13 -4.62 18.74
CA GLU A 134 5.53 -6.03 18.82
C GLU A 134 4.64 -6.94 17.96
N ALA A 135 3.33 -6.65 17.91
CA ALA A 135 2.41 -7.34 17.00
C ALA A 135 2.70 -7.01 15.53
N ALA A 136 3.01 -5.74 15.21
CA ALA A 136 3.40 -5.33 13.86
C ALA A 136 4.67 -6.05 13.38
N LYS A 137 5.71 -6.13 14.24
CA LYS A 137 6.95 -6.86 13.95
C LYS A 137 6.67 -8.33 13.63
N LYS A 138 5.85 -9.00 14.43
CA LYS A 138 5.48 -10.41 14.24
C LYS A 138 4.72 -10.64 12.93
N ASP A 139 3.82 -9.73 12.55
CA ASP A 139 3.06 -9.84 11.29
C ASP A 139 3.96 -9.72 10.06
N VAL A 140 4.93 -8.80 10.06
CA VAL A 140 5.79 -8.56 8.89
C VAL A 140 7.01 -9.50 8.81
N ALA A 141 7.53 -9.97 9.94
CA ALA A 141 8.76 -10.76 9.99
C ALA A 141 8.82 -11.96 9.02
N PRO A 142 7.74 -12.76 8.80
CA PRO A 142 7.78 -13.88 7.87
C PRO A 142 8.10 -13.50 6.42
N PHE A 143 7.83 -12.25 6.02
CA PHE A 143 8.02 -11.75 4.66
C PHE A 143 9.41 -11.15 4.41
N LEU A 144 10.21 -10.94 5.46
CA LEU A 144 11.49 -10.24 5.37
C LEU A 144 12.67 -11.20 5.20
N ARG A 145 13.69 -10.75 4.46
CA ARG A 145 14.97 -11.46 4.38
C ARG A 145 15.69 -11.40 5.73
N ILE A 146 16.63 -12.33 5.97
CA ILE A 146 17.37 -12.43 7.25
C ILE A 146 18.04 -11.10 7.63
N GLY A 147 18.64 -10.40 6.67
CA GLY A 147 19.27 -9.09 6.90
C GLY A 147 18.27 -8.00 7.31
N GLU A 148 17.07 -8.00 6.73
CA GLU A 148 16.02 -7.02 7.00
C GLU A 148 15.31 -7.30 8.32
N LYS A 149 15.22 -8.56 8.76
CA LYS A 149 14.64 -8.89 10.08
C LYS A 149 15.36 -8.17 11.23
N LYS A 150 16.67 -7.91 11.10
CA LYS A 150 17.42 -7.16 12.11
C LYS A 150 16.92 -5.73 12.28
N THR A 151 16.40 -5.10 11.22
CA THR A 151 15.88 -3.73 11.30
C THR A 151 14.56 -3.65 12.05
N LEU A 152 13.84 -4.77 12.24
CA LEU A 152 12.63 -4.80 13.06
C LEU A 152 12.90 -4.48 14.53
N ALA A 153 14.14 -4.64 15.01
CA ALA A 153 14.52 -4.23 16.36
C ALA A 153 14.31 -2.72 16.59
N LEU A 154 14.39 -1.91 15.52
CA LEU A 154 14.19 -0.46 15.57
C LEU A 154 12.71 -0.07 15.62
N TRP A 155 11.78 -0.96 15.30
CA TRP A 155 10.37 -0.59 15.19
C TRP A 155 9.81 -0.26 16.58
N SER A 156 9.48 1.01 16.77
CA SER A 156 8.89 1.59 17.97
C SER A 156 8.07 2.82 17.59
N THR A 157 7.26 3.33 18.51
CA THR A 157 6.54 4.60 18.30
C THR A 157 7.52 5.70 17.92
N ASP A 158 8.60 5.90 18.67
CA ASP A 158 9.59 6.95 18.42
C ASP A 158 10.22 6.84 17.03
N PHE A 159 10.57 5.62 16.61
CA PHE A 159 11.12 5.39 15.27
C PHE A 159 10.13 5.81 14.17
N PHE A 160 8.86 5.44 14.30
CA PHE A 160 7.86 5.82 13.29
C PHE A 160 7.47 7.30 13.35
N ILE A 161 7.53 7.94 14.52
CA ILE A 161 7.40 9.40 14.65
C ILE A 161 8.55 10.10 13.94
N GLU A 162 9.80 9.63 14.06
CA GLU A 162 10.93 10.19 13.32
C GLU A 162 10.71 10.10 11.79
N LYS A 163 10.15 9.00 11.29
CA LYS A 163 9.82 8.85 9.86
C LYS A 163 8.63 9.71 9.45
N LEU A 164 7.66 9.92 10.33
CA LEU A 164 6.57 10.87 10.10
C LEU A 164 7.09 12.31 10.00
N GLU A 165 8.04 12.72 10.84
CA GLU A 165 8.68 14.04 10.74
C GLU A 165 9.49 14.18 9.45
N LYS A 166 10.15 13.12 8.96
CA LYS A 166 10.77 13.15 7.63
C LYS A 166 9.72 13.42 6.54
N LEU A 167 8.60 12.70 6.55
CA LEU A 167 7.50 12.90 5.60
C LEU A 167 6.93 14.33 5.68
N LYS A 168 6.73 14.82 6.89
CA LYS A 168 6.25 16.18 7.15
C LYS A 168 7.20 17.21 6.51
N ASN A 169 8.51 17.08 6.70
CA ASN A 169 9.48 17.94 6.04
C ASN A 169 9.37 17.85 4.51
N THR A 170 9.21 16.66 3.94
CA THR A 170 8.97 16.51 2.49
C THR A 170 7.68 17.21 2.03
N LEU A 171 6.61 17.17 2.83
CA LEU A 171 5.34 17.81 2.47
C LEU A 171 5.40 19.34 2.52
N PHE A 172 6.16 19.91 3.45
CA PHE A 172 6.19 21.37 3.68
C PHE A 172 7.39 22.07 3.03
N ASN A 173 8.44 21.35 2.62
CA ASN A 173 9.60 21.94 1.95
C ASN A 173 9.45 22.06 0.42
N TYR A 174 8.39 21.49 -0.16
CA TYR A 174 8.07 21.58 -1.59
C TYR A 174 6.94 22.61 -1.90
N GLN A 175 6.73 23.58 -1.01
CA GLN A 175 5.82 24.73 -1.24
C GLN A 175 6.60 26.00 -1.56
#